data_AF-X1JSE2-F1
#
_entry.id   AF-X1JSE2-F1
#
_cell.length_a   1.000
_cell.length_b   1.000
_cell.length_c   1.000
_cell.angle_alpha   90.00
_cell.angle_beta   90.00
_cell.angle_gamma   90.00
#
_symmetry.space_group_name_H-M   'P 1'
#
loop_
_entity.id
_entity.type
_entity.pdbx_description
1 polymer ?
#
loop_
_entity_poly.entity_id
_entity_poly.type
_entity_poly.pdbx_seq_one_letter_code
_entity_poly.pdbx_strand_id
1 'polypeptide(L)'
;DQKEQERMNISVHPAKYLQSFEAGNYQITAFPTSHDKSVDSLLYTITENDYTVFYGVDTDIIPEETWKGFHQKKLKFDIVVLDHTYGPNMHGEGHLNANQFIEHVQSSHYFT
;
A
#
# COMPACT_ATOMS: atom_id res chain seq x y z
N ASP A 1 11.34 -22.54 -0.04
CA ASP A 1 11.91 -23.84 -0.45
C ASP A 1 11.54 -24.09 -1.91
N GLN A 2 12.49 -24.45 -2.77
CA GLN A 2 12.22 -24.74 -4.18
C GLN A 2 11.38 -26.02 -4.33
N LYS A 3 11.61 -27.02 -3.48
CA LYS A 3 10.88 -28.29 -3.52
C LYS A 3 9.40 -28.11 -3.25
N GLU A 4 9.06 -27.24 -2.29
CA GLU A 4 7.65 -26.92 -1.97
C GLU A 4 6.97 -26.08 -3.06
N GLN A 5 7.71 -25.17 -3.70
CA GLN A 5 7.21 -24.39 -4.85
C GLN A 5 6.86 -25.30 -6.03
N GLU A 6 7.73 -26.26 -6.35
CA GLU A 6 7.48 -27.26 -7.40
C GLU A 6 6.30 -28.17 -7.02
N ARG A 7 6.24 -28.66 -5.77
CA ARG A 7 5.14 -29.51 -5.28
C ARG A 7 3.78 -28.81 -5.35
N MET A 8 3.74 -27.51 -5.09
CA MET A 8 2.51 -26.71 -5.07
C MET A 8 2.20 -26.00 -6.40
N ASN A 9 3.09 -26.07 -7.39
CA ASN A 9 3.00 -25.30 -8.63
C ASN A 9 2.83 -23.79 -8.38
N ILE A 10 3.65 -23.24 -7.47
CA ILE A 10 3.68 -21.82 -7.10
C ILE A 10 5.07 -21.26 -7.39
N SER A 11 5.13 -20.02 -7.87
CA SER A 11 6.37 -19.24 -7.95
C SER A 11 6.30 -18.04 -7.00
N VAL A 12 7.33 -17.86 -6.17
CA VAL A 12 7.41 -16.74 -5.23
C VAL A 12 8.21 -15.60 -5.85
N HIS A 13 7.59 -14.42 -5.90
CA HIS A 13 8.20 -13.19 -6.37
C HIS A 13 8.30 -12.19 -5.22
N PRO A 14 9.49 -11.95 -4.63
CA PRO A 14 9.63 -11.01 -3.54
C PRO A 14 9.46 -9.57 -4.03
N ALA A 15 8.54 -8.83 -3.42
CA ALA A 15 8.41 -7.39 -3.60
C ALA A 15 9.33 -6.63 -2.63
N LYS A 16 9.81 -5.46 -3.03
CA LYS A 16 10.63 -4.56 -2.20
C LYS A 16 10.12 -3.13 -2.32
N TYR A 17 10.37 -2.33 -1.29
CA TYR A 17 9.97 -0.92 -1.25
C TYR A 17 10.42 -0.17 -2.51
N LEU A 18 9.52 0.66 -3.04
CA LEU A 18 9.69 1.52 -4.22
C LEU A 18 10.00 0.80 -5.54
N GLN A 19 10.04 -0.54 -5.54
CA GLN A 19 10.20 -1.33 -6.75
C GLN A 19 8.85 -1.53 -7.44
N SER A 20 8.90 -1.50 -8.77
CA SER A 20 7.77 -1.77 -9.63
C SER A 20 7.96 -3.13 -10.30
N PHE A 21 6.88 -3.89 -10.44
CA PHE A 21 6.87 -5.20 -11.10
C PHE A 21 5.55 -5.40 -11.85
N GLU A 22 5.55 -6.32 -12.81
CA GLU A 22 4.38 -6.66 -13.60
C GLU A 22 3.74 -7.95 -13.05
N ALA A 23 2.40 -7.97 -13.04
CA ALA A 23 1.61 -9.16 -12.76
C ALA A 23 0.47 -9.23 -13.77
N GLY A 24 0.62 -10.02 -14.83
CA GLY A 24 -0.32 -10.00 -15.96
C GLY A 24 -0.30 -8.64 -16.65
N ASN A 25 -1.47 -7.99 -16.79
CA ASN A 25 -1.59 -6.66 -17.41
C ASN A 25 -1.38 -5.51 -16.42
N TYR A 26 -1.08 -5.82 -15.15
CA TYR A 26 -0.98 -4.82 -14.10
C TYR A 26 0.47 -4.40 -13.87
N GLN A 27 0.71 -3.09 -13.87
CA GLN A 27 1.92 -2.50 -13.32
C GLN A 27 1.71 -2.24 -11.83
N ILE A 28 2.44 -2.96 -10.98
CA ILE A 28 2.36 -2.83 -9.53
C ILE A 28 3.60 -2.08 -9.02
N THR A 29 3.43 -1.18 -8.05
CA THR A 29 4.54 -0.55 -7.31
C THR A 29 4.32 -0.70 -5.82
N ALA A 30 5.34 -1.12 -5.09
CA ALA A 30 5.30 -1.28 -3.64
C ALA A 30 5.81 -0.02 -2.91
N PHE A 31 5.19 0.32 -1.78
CA PHE A 31 5.55 1.45 -0.92
C PHE A 31 5.61 1.01 0.54
N PRO A 32 6.44 1.62 1.40
CA PRO A 32 6.51 1.25 2.80
C PRO A 32 5.23 1.62 3.59
N THR A 33 4.94 0.87 4.65
CA THR A 33 3.89 1.17 5.65
C THR A 33 4.44 1.05 7.07
N SER A 34 3.70 1.62 8.02
CA SER A 34 3.94 1.61 9.46
C SER A 34 3.29 0.44 10.20
N HIS A 35 2.78 -0.59 9.50
CA HIS A 35 2.07 -1.74 10.08
C HIS A 35 2.86 -2.52 11.13
N ASP A 36 3.88 -3.27 10.68
CA ASP A 36 4.76 -4.03 11.55
C ASP A 36 6.19 -3.58 11.30
N LYS A 37 6.81 -3.00 12.32
CA LYS A 37 8.18 -2.46 12.28
C LYS A 37 9.25 -3.56 12.26
N SER A 38 8.87 -4.82 12.51
CA SER A 38 9.79 -5.96 12.48
C SER A 38 10.02 -6.54 11.09
N VAL A 39 9.19 -6.14 10.10
CA VAL A 39 9.24 -6.63 8.73
C VAL A 39 9.07 -5.49 7.72
N ASP A 40 9.47 -5.72 6.47
CA ASP A 40 9.23 -4.80 5.37
C ASP A 40 7.75 -4.90 4.91
N SER A 41 6.85 -4.26 5.68
CA SER A 41 5.43 -4.19 5.34
C SER A 41 5.20 -3.25 4.15
N LEU A 42 4.32 -3.64 3.22
CA LEU A 42 4.16 -2.95 1.93
C LEU A 42 2.70 -2.58 1.63
N LEU A 43 2.52 -1.37 1.09
CA LEU A 43 1.32 -0.90 0.40
C LEU A 43 1.56 -0.97 -1.10
N TYR A 44 0.49 -0.98 -1.90
CA TYR A 44 0.61 -1.16 -3.34
C TYR A 44 -0.18 -0.15 -4.14
N THR A 45 0.41 0.31 -5.24
CA THR A 45 -0.36 0.93 -6.33
C THR A 45 -0.44 -0.06 -7.48
N ILE A 46 -1.61 -0.19 -8.06
CA ILE A 46 -1.92 -1.15 -9.12
C ILE A 46 -2.47 -0.35 -10.29
N THR A 47 -1.75 -0.32 -11.40
CA THR A 47 -2.12 0.41 -12.60
C THR A 47 -2.44 -0.55 -13.74
N GLU A 48 -3.58 -0.33 -14.39
CA GLU A 48 -3.96 -0.95 -15.66
C GLU A 48 -4.34 0.17 -16.64
N ASN A 49 -3.56 0.33 -17.71
CA ASN A 49 -3.67 1.47 -18.63
C ASN A 49 -3.59 2.81 -17.88
N ASP A 50 -4.61 3.66 -17.99
CA ASP A 50 -4.68 4.96 -17.32
C ASP A 50 -5.36 4.90 -15.94
N TYR A 51 -5.84 3.72 -15.52
CA TYR A 51 -6.51 3.54 -14.23
C TYR A 51 -5.54 3.07 -13.16
N THR A 52 -5.49 3.77 -12.03
CA THR A 52 -4.61 3.43 -10.91
C THR A 52 -5.39 3.33 -9.61
N VAL A 53 -5.22 2.19 -8.94
CA VAL A 53 -5.73 1.91 -7.61
C VAL A 53 -4.59 2.05 -6.60
N PHE A 54 -4.83 2.76 -5.50
CA PHE A 54 -4.00 2.67 -4.30
C PHE A 54 -4.66 1.72 -3.29
N TYR A 55 -3.96 0.63 -2.96
CA TYR A 55 -4.36 -0.37 -1.97
C TYR A 55 -3.51 -0.18 -0.70
N GLY A 56 -4.01 0.68 0.19
CA GLY A 56 -3.37 1.10 1.43
C GLY A 56 -4.04 0.51 2.67
N VAL A 57 -4.11 -0.81 2.76
CA VAL A 57 -4.64 -1.54 3.93
C VAL A 57 -3.50 -2.00 4.83
N ASP A 58 -3.82 -2.51 6.03
CA ASP A 58 -2.85 -2.92 7.04
C ASP A 58 -1.78 -1.84 7.21
N THR A 59 -2.20 -0.66 7.67
CA THR A 59 -1.33 0.50 7.87
C THR A 59 -1.88 1.40 8.96
N ASP A 60 -0.99 1.99 9.75
CA ASP A 60 -1.28 3.21 10.52
C ASP A 60 -1.04 4.43 9.60
N ILE A 61 -0.74 5.60 10.16
CA ILE A 61 -0.40 6.81 9.40
C ILE A 61 0.62 6.48 8.30
N ILE A 62 0.27 6.87 7.06
CA ILE A 62 1.09 6.62 5.88
C ILE A 62 2.43 7.35 6.04
N PRO A 63 3.57 6.66 5.95
CA PRO A 63 4.89 7.29 6.11
C PRO A 63 5.18 8.35 5.05
N GLU A 64 5.98 9.35 5.41
CA GLU A 64 6.42 10.43 4.51
C GLU A 64 7.17 9.88 3.27
N GLU A 65 7.91 8.77 3.39
CA GLU A 65 8.55 8.14 2.23
C GLU A 65 7.53 7.68 1.17
N THR A 66 6.34 7.24 1.58
CA THR A 66 5.27 6.81 0.69
C THR A 66 4.70 7.99 -0.07
N TRP A 67 4.42 9.10 0.62
CA TRP A 67 3.99 10.36 -0.01
C TRP A 67 5.01 10.87 -1.03
N LYS A 68 6.30 10.90 -0.67
CA LYS A 68 7.39 11.26 -1.60
C LYS A 68 7.43 10.33 -2.81
N GLY A 69 7.23 9.03 -2.61
CA GLY A 69 7.17 8.05 -3.67
C GLY A 69 6.03 8.33 -4.66
N PHE A 70 4.84 8.68 -4.16
CA PHE A 70 3.70 9.07 -5.01
C PHE A 70 4.02 10.30 -5.85
N HIS A 71 4.60 11.33 -5.24
CA HIS A 71 4.98 12.57 -5.94
C HIS A 71 6.05 12.34 -7.00
N GLN A 72 7.11 11.60 -6.67
CA GLN A 72 8.20 11.31 -7.60
C GLN A 72 7.72 10.52 -8.83
N LYS A 73 6.80 9.58 -8.60
CA LYS A 73 6.18 8.77 -9.66
C LYS A 73 4.99 9.46 -10.34
N LYS A 74 4.62 10.67 -9.91
CA LYS A 74 3.49 11.46 -10.43
C LYS A 74 2.17 10.68 -10.46
N LEU A 75 1.92 9.89 -9.43
CA LEU A 75 0.75 9.04 -9.36
C LEU A 75 -0.51 9.86 -9.18
N LYS A 76 -1.58 9.42 -9.83
CA LYS A 76 -2.95 9.88 -9.65
C LYS A 76 -3.79 8.65 -9.38
N PHE A 77 -4.71 8.73 -8.43
CA PHE A 77 -5.49 7.58 -7.99
C PHE A 77 -6.95 7.76 -8.40
N ASP A 78 -7.48 6.78 -9.13
CA ASP A 78 -8.91 6.69 -9.44
C ASP A 78 -9.67 6.04 -8.29
N ILE A 79 -9.02 5.12 -7.58
CA ILE A 79 -9.57 4.40 -6.43
C ILE A 79 -8.53 4.39 -5.32
N VAL A 80 -8.98 4.70 -4.10
CA VAL A 80 -8.19 4.55 -2.87
C VAL A 80 -8.93 3.60 -1.94
N VAL A 81 -8.29 2.48 -1.61
CA VAL A 81 -8.70 1.57 -0.54
C VAL A 81 -7.79 1.84 0.65
N LEU A 82 -8.36 2.17 1.80
CA LEU A 82 -7.59 2.61 2.96
C LEU A 82 -8.03 1.84 4.22
N ASP A 83 -7.07 1.51 5.08
CA ASP A 83 -7.28 0.84 6.36
C ASP A 83 -8.26 1.61 7.26
N HIS A 84 -9.21 0.91 7.86
CA HIS A 84 -10.12 1.45 8.87
C HIS A 84 -10.48 0.37 9.89
N THR A 85 -9.45 -0.27 10.45
CA THR A 85 -9.58 -1.43 11.33
C THR A 85 -10.16 -1.04 12.69
N TYR A 86 -9.75 0.10 13.25
CA TYR A 86 -10.14 0.50 14.60
C TYR A 86 -11.24 1.57 14.65
N GLY A 87 -12.07 1.48 15.69
CA GLY A 87 -13.06 2.50 16.03
C GLY A 87 -12.42 3.83 16.47
N PRO A 88 -13.23 4.88 16.72
CA PRO A 88 -12.72 6.20 17.08
C PRO A 88 -11.92 6.20 18.40
N ASN A 89 -10.89 7.05 18.48
CA ASN A 89 -9.99 7.23 19.63
C ASN A 89 -9.26 5.96 20.11
N MET A 90 -9.24 4.90 19.31
CA MET A 90 -8.40 3.74 19.58
C MET A 90 -7.00 3.97 19.04
N HIS A 91 -5.99 3.71 19.86
CA HIS A 91 -4.61 3.68 19.42
C HIS A 91 -4.19 2.23 19.35
N GLY A 92 -4.21 1.66 18.14
CA GLY A 92 -3.58 0.39 17.88
C GLY A 92 -2.43 0.63 16.93
N GLU A 93 -1.23 0.34 17.38
CA GLU A 93 -0.04 0.44 16.54
C GLU A 93 -0.24 -0.43 15.29
N GLY A 94 0.03 0.14 14.12
CA GLY A 94 0.00 -0.57 12.84
C GLY A 94 -1.33 -0.56 12.07
N HIS A 95 -2.41 0.02 12.62
CA HIS A 95 -3.64 0.26 11.87
C HIS A 95 -4.27 1.62 12.16
N LEU A 96 -4.96 2.18 11.17
CA LEU A 96 -5.72 3.42 11.32
C LEU A 96 -6.95 3.23 12.20
N ASN A 97 -7.19 4.25 13.03
CA ASN A 97 -8.49 4.45 13.68
C ASN A 97 -9.39 5.37 12.85
N ALA A 98 -10.68 5.42 13.22
CA ALA A 98 -11.68 6.22 12.50
C ALA A 98 -11.33 7.72 12.37
N ASN A 99 -10.68 8.30 13.36
CA ASN A 99 -10.27 9.71 13.33
C ASN A 99 -9.12 9.91 12.32
N GLN A 100 -8.09 9.07 12.40
CA GLN A 100 -6.93 9.13 11.50
C GLN A 100 -7.31 8.81 10.05
N PHE A 101 -8.28 7.90 9.84
CA PHE A 101 -8.84 7.62 8.52
C PHE A 101 -9.46 8.89 7.91
N ILE A 102 -10.31 9.59 8.68
CA ILE A 102 -10.94 10.85 8.22
C ILE A 102 -9.87 11.89 7.87
N GLU A 103 -8.83 12.03 8.69
CA GLU A 103 -7.71 12.94 8.42
C GLU A 103 -6.97 12.59 7.11
N HIS A 104 -6.74 11.30 6.84
CA HIS A 104 -6.12 10.85 5.58
C HIS A 104 -6.99 11.14 4.36
N VAL A 105 -8.30 10.91 4.45
CA VAL A 105 -9.23 11.22 3.36
C VAL A 105 -9.27 12.73 3.08
N GLN A 106 -9.28 13.56 4.12
CA GLN A 106 -9.24 15.02 3.99
C GLN A 106 -7.92 15.50 3.40
N SER A 107 -6.80 14.90 3.81
CA SER A 107 -5.47 15.22 3.27
C SER A 107 -5.35 14.82 1.80
N SER A 108 -5.91 13.66 1.43
CA SER A 108 -5.96 13.15 0.04
C SER A 108 -6.70 14.11 -0.91
N HIS A 109 -7.67 14.88 -0.43
CA HIS A 109 -8.41 15.85 -1.23
C HIS A 109 -7.54 17.03 -1.73
N TYR A 110 -6.37 17.25 -1.12
CA TYR A 110 -5.39 18.24 -1.60
C TYR A 110 -4.46 17.68 -2.68
N PHE A 111 -4.53 16.38 -2.98
CA PHE A 111 -3.63 15.68 -3.91
C PHE A 111 -4.30 15.20 -5.21
N THR A 112 -5.61 15.41 -5.34
CA THR A 112 -6.39 15.24 -6.60
C THR A 112 -6.55 16.58 -7.31
#